data_AF-A0A6G0RLW8-F1
#
_entry.id   AF-A0A6G0RLW8-F1
#
_cell.length_a   1.000
_cell.length_b   1.000
_cell.length_c   1.000
_cell.angle_alpha   90.00
_cell.angle_beta   90.00
_cell.angle_gamma   90.00
#
_symmetry.space_group_name_H-M   'P 1'
#
loop_
_entity.id
_entity.type
_entity.pdbx_description
1 polymer ?
#
loop_
_entity_poly.entity_id
_entity_poly.type
_entity_poly.pdbx_seq_one_letter_code
_entity_poly.pdbx_strand_id
1 'polypeptide(L)'
;MKLENPPTLASELTSLPVTSWRRFTRDLHDGHIEQICILSDVERMKCEAEELKQLVTEGVDALSAKSKKERFDDQSWDSLKSSPFYEVLREYRDVLPDDIPAELPQDKGVHQEIVLVPGTKYCVTRQWPLPREQVKAIDDFFESRRKAGQVRESKPPHSAPTFCVKKAQGGWRIVHAYNKLNDATVPAQTPIPRKDVIIDSMALSTIFSALDLRDGFYQILMRECDIPLTAVSTPSGMLWEWLVMPQGLKNALATFNRCVTHLLCSVRDFAPSYFDDMIIHSRAVDGKSEVEMQKENLRKLFALMRKHKLYANLKKCIFGASEIPVLGCLVG
;
A
#
# COMPACT_ATOMS: atom_id res chain seq x y z
N MET A 1 27.55 -27.36 -0.02
CA MET A 1 28.01 -28.70 -0.47
C MET A 1 29.35 -28.48 -1.15
N LYS A 2 30.45 -29.06 -0.66
CA LYS A 2 31.74 -29.00 -1.39
C LYS A 2 31.68 -30.06 -2.49
N LEU A 3 31.70 -29.61 -3.75
CA LEU A 3 31.79 -30.48 -4.92
C LEU A 3 33.25 -30.47 -5.36
N GLU A 4 33.96 -31.58 -5.16
CA GLU A 4 35.37 -31.70 -5.57
C GLU A 4 35.50 -31.73 -7.10
N ASN A 5 34.45 -32.18 -7.81
CA ASN A 5 34.35 -32.15 -9.26
C ASN A 5 33.00 -31.54 -9.67
N PRO A 6 32.95 -30.31 -10.20
CA PRO A 6 31.69 -29.70 -10.62
C PRO A 6 31.12 -30.46 -11.83
N PRO A 7 29.81 -30.78 -11.83
CA PRO A 7 29.17 -31.50 -12.93
C PRO A 7 29.21 -30.70 -14.23
N THR A 8 29.49 -31.39 -15.34
CA THR A 8 29.64 -30.78 -16.68
C THR A 8 28.44 -31.05 -17.59
N LEU A 9 27.50 -31.90 -17.16
CA LEU A 9 26.28 -32.25 -17.89
C LEU A 9 25.03 -31.69 -17.18
N ALA A 10 24.06 -31.21 -17.97
CA ALA A 10 22.81 -30.64 -17.45
C ALA A 10 21.97 -31.63 -16.60
N SER A 11 22.05 -32.92 -16.91
CA SER A 11 21.40 -33.99 -16.14
C SER A 11 22.02 -34.19 -14.75
N GLU A 12 23.31 -33.91 -14.60
CA GLU A 12 24.01 -33.99 -13.32
C GLU A 12 23.74 -32.75 -12.46
N LEU A 13 23.57 -31.58 -13.10
CA LEU A 13 23.20 -30.33 -12.42
C LEU A 13 21.78 -30.38 -11.83
N THR A 14 20.83 -30.93 -12.57
CA THR A 14 19.42 -31.03 -12.15
C THR A 14 19.14 -32.11 -11.10
N SER A 15 20.11 -33.00 -10.85
CA SER A 15 20.03 -34.03 -9.80
C SER A 15 20.69 -33.61 -8.48
N LEU A 16 21.25 -32.40 -8.41
CA LEU A 16 21.81 -31.86 -7.18
C LEU A 16 20.73 -31.56 -6.13
N PRO A 17 21.04 -31.70 -4.83
CA PRO A 17 20.09 -31.38 -3.77
C PRO A 17 19.66 -29.92 -3.83
N VAL A 18 18.36 -29.68 -3.97
CA VAL A 18 17.79 -28.34 -3.97
C VAL A 18 17.80 -27.78 -2.55
N THR A 19 18.41 -26.61 -2.37
CA THR A 19 18.35 -25.87 -1.10
C THR A 19 17.25 -24.81 -1.17
N SER A 20 16.54 -24.60 -0.07
CA SER A 20 15.56 -23.51 0.01
C SER A 20 16.27 -22.16 0.01
N TRP A 21 15.69 -21.15 -0.65
CA TRP A 21 16.25 -19.79 -0.72
C TRP A 21 16.58 -19.18 0.66
N ARG A 22 15.74 -19.42 1.68
CA ARG A 22 15.98 -18.94 3.06
C ARG A 22 17.20 -19.56 3.73
N ARG A 23 17.53 -20.80 3.36
CA ARG A 23 18.72 -21.49 3.88
C ARG A 23 19.95 -21.00 3.14
N PHE A 24 19.84 -20.85 1.82
CA PHE A 24 20.89 -20.27 0.99
C PHE A 24 21.30 -18.87 1.44
N THR A 25 20.35 -17.95 1.66
CA THR A 25 20.67 -16.58 2.11
C THR A 25 21.30 -16.53 3.49
N ARG A 26 20.86 -17.41 4.41
CA ARG A 26 21.47 -17.53 5.75
C ARG A 26 22.90 -18.06 5.67
N ASP A 27 23.10 -19.16 4.96
CA ASP A 27 24.42 -19.79 4.81
C ASP A 27 25.39 -18.86 4.05
N LEU A 28 24.88 -18.02 3.14
CA LEU A 28 25.66 -16.98 2.45
C LEU A 28 26.06 -15.85 3.40
N HIS A 29 25.11 -15.32 4.18
CA HIS A 29 25.35 -14.25 5.15
C HIS A 29 26.33 -14.68 6.25
N ASP A 30 26.20 -15.92 6.72
CA ASP A 30 27.03 -16.48 7.80
C ASP A 30 28.42 -16.94 7.28
N GLY A 31 28.72 -16.72 6.00
CA GLY A 31 30.02 -17.02 5.39
C GLY A 31 30.29 -18.52 5.18
N HIS A 32 29.26 -19.36 5.24
CA HIS A 32 29.35 -20.81 5.03
C HIS A 32 29.40 -21.21 3.54
N ILE A 33 29.13 -20.27 2.64
CA ILE A 33 29.24 -20.45 1.19
C ILE A 33 30.50 -19.74 0.70
N GLU A 34 31.53 -20.52 0.38
CA GLU A 34 32.83 -20.00 -0.09
C GLU A 34 32.75 -19.48 -1.54
N GLN A 35 31.92 -20.09 -2.39
CA GLN A 35 31.80 -19.74 -3.82
C GLN A 35 30.36 -19.95 -4.33
N ILE A 36 29.91 -19.06 -5.22
CA ILE A 36 28.64 -19.17 -5.95
C ILE A 36 28.95 -19.19 -7.45
N CYS A 37 28.37 -20.14 -8.15
CA CYS A 37 28.37 -20.19 -9.61
C CYS A 37 26.93 -19.99 -10.11
N ILE A 38 26.73 -19.00 -10.97
CA ILE A 38 25.44 -18.70 -11.61
C ILE A 38 25.56 -19.17 -13.06
N LEU A 39 24.63 -20.02 -13.50
CA LEU A 39 24.54 -20.45 -14.89
C LEU A 39 23.54 -19.54 -15.60
N SER A 40 24.04 -18.59 -16.39
CA SER A 40 23.23 -17.67 -17.19
C SER A 40 23.85 -17.52 -18.59
N ASP A 41 23.06 -17.07 -19.57
CA ASP A 41 23.61 -16.60 -20.85
C ASP A 41 24.50 -15.37 -20.66
N VAL A 42 25.52 -15.23 -21.51
CA VAL A 42 26.69 -14.34 -21.34
C VAL A 42 26.31 -12.86 -21.17
N GLU A 43 25.19 -12.41 -21.74
CA GLU A 43 24.72 -11.02 -21.63
C GLU A 43 24.06 -10.71 -20.27
N ARG A 44 23.56 -11.72 -19.55
CA ARG A 44 22.85 -11.57 -18.26
C ARG A 44 23.79 -11.53 -17.04
N MET A 45 25.03 -12.00 -17.20
CA MET A 45 25.99 -12.15 -16.09
C MET A 45 26.39 -10.84 -15.39
N LYS A 46 26.41 -9.70 -16.10
CA LYS A 46 26.86 -8.42 -15.50
C LYS A 46 25.82 -7.83 -14.55
N CYS A 47 24.54 -7.85 -14.92
CA CYS A 47 23.46 -7.36 -14.06
C CYS A 47 23.25 -8.26 -12.84
N GLU A 48 23.21 -9.59 -13.04
CA GLU A 48 22.93 -10.52 -11.93
C GLU A 48 24.04 -10.52 -10.87
N ALA A 49 25.31 -10.34 -11.27
CA ALA A 49 26.43 -10.25 -10.33
C ALA A 49 26.43 -8.95 -9.50
N GLU A 50 25.91 -7.85 -10.05
CA GLU A 50 25.72 -6.59 -9.32
C GLU A 50 24.51 -6.67 -8.38
N GLU A 51 23.39 -7.22 -8.85
CA GLU A 51 22.19 -7.47 -8.03
C GLU A 51 22.47 -8.38 -6.84
N LEU A 52 23.25 -9.44 -7.04
CA LEU A 52 23.58 -10.39 -5.97
C LEU A 52 24.53 -9.79 -4.92
N LYS A 53 25.46 -8.91 -5.33
CA LYS A 53 26.27 -8.13 -4.38
C LYS A 53 25.42 -7.15 -3.57
N GLN A 54 24.41 -6.57 -4.19
CA GLN A 54 23.50 -5.64 -3.53
C GLN A 54 22.56 -6.36 -2.54
N LEU A 55 22.06 -7.55 -2.91
CA LEU A 55 21.27 -8.46 -2.06
C LEU A 55 22.03 -8.96 -0.81
N VAL A 56 23.35 -9.15 -0.92
CA VAL A 56 24.21 -9.56 0.22
C VAL A 56 24.39 -8.40 1.22
N THR A 57 24.38 -7.16 0.75
CA THR A 57 24.65 -5.98 1.57
C THR A 57 23.39 -5.43 2.24
N GLU A 58 22.24 -5.57 1.59
CA GLU A 58 20.99 -4.96 2.01
C GLU A 58 19.89 -6.02 1.91
N GLY A 59 19.40 -6.51 3.06
CA GLY A 59 18.37 -7.54 3.09
C GLY A 59 17.16 -7.21 2.19
N VAL A 60 16.46 -8.24 1.72
CA VAL A 60 15.41 -8.17 0.67
C VAL A 60 14.36 -7.07 0.91
N ASP A 61 13.97 -6.83 2.16
CA ASP A 61 13.00 -5.79 2.53
C ASP A 61 13.57 -4.36 2.35
N ALA A 62 14.87 -4.17 2.54
CA ALA A 62 15.55 -2.89 2.37
C ALA A 62 15.75 -2.54 0.89
N LEU A 63 16.02 -3.54 0.03
CA LEU A 63 16.10 -3.35 -1.43
C LEU A 63 14.75 -3.04 -2.05
N SER A 64 13.68 -3.73 -1.63
CA SER A 64 12.31 -3.41 -2.07
C SER A 64 11.91 -2.00 -1.63
N ALA A 65 12.29 -1.58 -0.42
CA ALA A 65 11.99 -0.24 0.09
C ALA A 65 12.83 0.87 -0.58
N LYS A 66 14.13 0.64 -0.86
CA LYS A 66 14.99 1.60 -1.56
C LYS A 66 14.65 1.73 -3.04
N SER A 67 14.43 0.62 -3.73
CA SER A 67 14.00 0.63 -5.14
C SER A 67 12.61 1.26 -5.31
N LYS A 68 11.66 0.99 -4.40
CA LYS A 68 10.38 1.73 -4.34
C LYS A 68 10.62 3.23 -4.15
N LYS A 69 11.51 3.62 -3.23
CA LYS A 69 11.79 5.02 -2.90
C LYS A 69 12.38 5.79 -4.08
N GLU A 70 13.41 5.28 -4.73
CA GLU A 70 14.05 5.93 -5.89
C GLU A 70 13.09 6.00 -7.10
N ARG A 71 12.30 4.94 -7.33
CA ARG A 71 11.33 4.89 -8.43
C ARG A 71 10.15 5.86 -8.27
N PHE A 72 9.75 6.16 -7.03
CA PHE A 72 8.62 7.05 -6.73
C PHE A 72 8.98 8.53 -6.65
N ASP A 73 10.25 8.87 -6.37
CA ASP A 73 10.68 10.27 -6.25
C ASP A 73 10.76 10.97 -7.64
N ASP A 74 10.94 10.23 -8.74
CA ASP A 74 11.06 10.78 -10.13
C ASP A 74 9.77 10.71 -10.97
N GLN A 75 8.70 10.14 -10.44
CA GLN A 75 7.47 9.95 -11.22
C GLN A 75 6.62 11.23 -11.27
N SER A 76 6.44 11.74 -12.49
CA SER A 76 5.68 12.95 -12.79
C SER A 76 4.90 12.77 -14.09
N TRP A 77 3.96 13.68 -14.36
CA TRP A 77 3.26 13.70 -15.64
C TRP A 77 4.21 13.85 -16.84
N ASP A 78 5.32 14.57 -16.66
CA ASP A 78 6.32 14.75 -17.72
C ASP A 78 7.12 13.48 -17.99
N SER A 79 7.55 12.75 -16.93
CA SER A 79 8.28 11.49 -17.10
C SER A 79 7.40 10.38 -17.69
N LEU A 80 6.07 10.48 -17.53
CA LEU A 80 5.13 9.52 -18.11
C LEU A 80 4.82 9.74 -19.58
N LYS A 81 5.22 10.87 -20.21
CA LYS A 81 4.93 11.16 -21.63
C LYS A 81 5.48 10.11 -22.60
N SER A 82 6.60 9.47 -22.26
CA SER A 82 7.20 8.38 -23.04
C SER A 82 6.55 7.02 -22.79
N SER A 83 5.71 6.91 -21.76
CA SER A 83 5.06 5.65 -21.39
C SER A 83 4.00 5.27 -22.41
N PRO A 84 3.91 3.98 -22.82
CA PRO A 84 2.80 3.50 -23.65
C PRO A 84 1.43 3.77 -23.04
N PHE A 85 1.34 3.94 -21.72
CA PHE A 85 0.09 4.12 -20.97
C PHE A 85 -0.33 5.59 -20.83
N TYR A 86 0.50 6.55 -21.24
CA TYR A 86 0.29 7.99 -21.01
C TYR A 86 -1.10 8.49 -21.39
N GLU A 87 -1.60 8.12 -22.57
CA GLU A 87 -2.91 8.58 -23.05
C GLU A 87 -4.05 8.10 -22.14
N VAL A 88 -3.98 6.86 -21.63
CA VAL A 88 -4.97 6.34 -20.67
C VAL A 88 -4.83 7.07 -19.33
N LEU A 89 -3.60 7.30 -18.85
CA LEU A 89 -3.39 8.03 -17.60
C LEU A 89 -3.93 9.47 -17.70
N ARG A 90 -3.71 10.14 -18.84
CA ARG A 90 -4.23 11.50 -19.09
C ARG A 90 -5.74 11.53 -19.17
N GLU A 91 -6.37 10.52 -19.78
CA GLU A 91 -7.83 10.36 -19.85
C GLU A 91 -8.46 10.30 -18.44
N TYR A 92 -7.74 9.73 -17.46
CA TYR A 92 -8.18 9.58 -16.07
C TYR A 92 -7.40 10.46 -15.08
N ARG A 93 -6.97 11.65 -15.51
CA ARG A 93 -6.25 12.61 -14.65
C ARG A 93 -7.03 12.99 -13.38
N ASP A 94 -8.36 12.96 -13.43
CA ASP A 94 -9.26 13.18 -12.30
C ASP A 94 -9.20 12.08 -11.23
N VAL A 95 -8.82 10.85 -11.60
CA VAL A 95 -8.60 9.71 -10.69
C VAL A 95 -7.19 9.74 -10.08
N LEU A 96 -6.27 10.46 -10.73
CA LEU A 96 -4.87 10.64 -10.33
C LEU A 96 -4.58 12.12 -9.98
N PRO A 97 -5.37 12.78 -9.11
CA PRO A 97 -5.23 14.21 -8.86
C PRO A 97 -4.01 14.51 -8.01
N ASP A 98 -3.43 15.70 -8.17
CA ASP A 98 -2.31 16.19 -7.35
C ASP A 98 -2.70 16.44 -5.89
N ASP A 99 -3.98 16.76 -5.63
CA ASP A 99 -4.59 16.87 -4.31
C ASP A 99 -6.01 16.29 -4.35
N ILE A 100 -6.46 15.65 -3.27
CA ILE A 100 -7.85 15.17 -3.18
C ILE A 100 -8.77 16.39 -3.08
N PRO A 101 -9.93 16.39 -3.78
CA PRO A 101 -10.95 17.42 -3.60
C PRO A 101 -11.26 17.65 -2.11
N ALA A 102 -11.28 18.93 -1.70
CA ALA A 102 -11.53 19.33 -0.32
C ALA A 102 -13.03 19.22 0.03
N GLU A 103 -13.58 18.02 -0.06
CA GLU A 103 -14.96 17.69 0.22
C GLU A 103 -15.07 16.39 1.03
N LEU A 104 -16.23 16.18 1.65
CA LEU A 104 -16.56 14.93 2.28
C LEU A 104 -16.70 13.84 1.20
N PRO A 105 -16.09 12.65 1.37
CA PRO A 105 -16.18 11.58 0.38
C PRO A 105 -17.62 11.17 0.10
N GLN A 106 -17.88 10.75 -1.13
CA GLN A 106 -19.15 10.10 -1.48
C GLN A 106 -19.34 8.81 -0.68
N ASP A 107 -20.58 8.58 -0.26
CA ASP A 107 -20.99 7.31 0.33
C ASP A 107 -20.87 6.15 -0.68
N LYS A 108 -20.14 5.13 -0.27
CA LYS A 108 -19.81 3.93 -1.06
C LYS A 108 -20.60 2.70 -0.60
N GLY A 109 -21.53 2.85 0.34
CA GLY A 109 -22.28 1.75 0.96
C GLY A 109 -21.48 0.96 2.00
N VAL A 110 -20.21 1.33 2.23
CA VAL A 110 -19.35 0.75 3.27
C VAL A 110 -18.85 1.89 4.14
N HIS A 111 -19.17 1.82 5.44
CA HIS A 111 -18.68 2.75 6.46
C HIS A 111 -17.71 2.06 7.41
N GLN A 112 -16.87 2.86 8.05
CA GLN A 112 -16.11 2.44 9.21
C GLN A 112 -17.00 2.37 10.43
N GLU A 113 -17.00 1.20 11.05
CA GLU A 113 -17.79 0.89 12.24
C GLU A 113 -16.86 0.58 13.42
N ILE A 114 -17.26 0.99 14.61
CA ILE A 114 -16.52 0.73 15.85
C ILE A 114 -17.44 0.00 16.81
N VAL A 115 -17.36 -1.34 16.78
CA VAL A 115 -18.10 -2.19 17.72
C VAL A 115 -17.33 -2.28 19.02
N LEU A 116 -17.84 -1.65 20.07
CA LEU A 116 -17.24 -1.72 21.40
C LEU A 116 -17.60 -3.05 22.12
N VAL A 117 -16.70 -3.53 22.97
CA VAL A 117 -16.96 -4.64 23.88
C VAL A 117 -18.13 -4.25 24.82
N PRO A 118 -19.14 -5.13 25.03
CA PRO A 118 -20.27 -4.83 25.90
C PRO A 118 -19.84 -4.33 27.28
N GLY A 119 -20.47 -3.25 27.75
CA GLY A 119 -20.15 -2.62 29.05
C GLY A 119 -19.02 -1.58 29.00
N THR A 120 -18.41 -1.33 27.84
CA THR A 120 -17.47 -0.22 27.66
C THR A 120 -18.17 1.12 27.94
N LYS A 121 -17.57 1.96 28.80
CA LYS A 121 -18.06 3.31 29.09
C LYS A 121 -17.52 4.32 28.07
N TYR A 122 -16.44 5.01 28.41
CA TYR A 122 -15.79 6.01 27.57
C TYR A 122 -14.29 5.73 27.45
N CYS A 123 -13.72 6.02 26.29
CA CYS A 123 -12.30 5.84 26.01
C CYS A 123 -11.61 7.21 26.03
N VAL A 124 -10.86 7.49 27.11
CA VAL A 124 -10.18 8.78 27.30
C VAL A 124 -8.71 8.58 27.63
N THR A 125 -7.86 9.24 26.86
CA THR A 125 -6.44 9.42 27.13
C THR A 125 -6.12 10.91 27.02
N ARG A 126 -5.41 11.46 28.01
CA ARG A 126 -5.09 12.90 28.04
C ARG A 126 -4.05 13.25 26.98
N GLN A 127 -4.20 14.44 26.39
CA GLN A 127 -3.18 15.05 25.54
C GLN A 127 -1.90 15.32 26.31
N TRP A 128 -0.77 14.88 25.75
CA TRP A 128 0.55 15.23 26.24
C TRP A 128 1.02 16.56 25.64
N PRO A 129 1.84 17.34 26.37
CA PRO A 129 2.47 18.51 25.80
C PRO A 129 3.42 18.12 24.66
N LEU A 130 3.43 18.90 23.58
CA LEU A 130 4.31 18.69 22.43
C LEU A 130 5.10 19.97 22.11
N PRO A 131 6.28 19.84 21.45
CA PRO A 131 7.05 21.00 20.97
C PRO A 131 6.23 21.90 20.04
N ARG A 132 6.46 23.22 20.06
CA ARG A 132 5.71 24.21 19.27
C ARG A 132 5.61 23.88 17.77
N GLU A 133 6.67 23.35 17.19
CA GLU A 133 6.70 22.95 15.77
C GLU A 133 5.70 21.83 15.48
N GLN A 134 5.56 20.85 16.39
CA GLN A 134 4.59 19.77 16.27
C GLN A 134 3.16 20.27 16.48
N VAL A 135 2.96 21.17 17.45
CA VAL A 135 1.65 21.80 17.69
C VAL A 135 1.15 22.50 16.43
N LYS A 136 2.01 23.36 15.83
CA LYS A 136 1.66 24.05 14.58
C LYS A 136 1.32 23.08 13.46
N ALA A 137 2.11 22.01 13.28
CA ALA A 137 1.85 21.02 12.24
C ALA A 137 0.52 20.27 12.44
N ILE A 138 0.14 20.00 13.69
CA ILE A 138 -1.14 19.37 14.03
C ILE A 138 -2.30 20.34 13.78
N ASP A 139 -2.17 21.59 14.21
CA ASP A 139 -3.21 22.62 14.02
C ASP A 139 -3.46 22.91 12.52
N ASP A 140 -2.38 23.09 11.75
CA ASP A 140 -2.46 23.29 10.30
C ASP A 140 -3.14 22.09 9.61
N PHE A 141 -2.87 20.87 10.08
CA PHE A 141 -3.51 19.64 9.58
C PHE A 141 -5.01 19.60 9.87
N PHE A 142 -5.43 19.85 11.12
CA PHE A 142 -6.85 19.84 11.47
C PHE A 142 -7.62 20.97 10.80
N GLU A 143 -7.03 22.15 10.63
CA GLU A 143 -7.67 23.25 9.91
C GLU A 143 -7.90 22.91 8.43
N SER A 144 -6.94 22.24 7.78
CA SER A 144 -7.11 21.71 6.43
C SER A 144 -8.25 20.69 6.36
N ARG A 145 -8.28 19.73 7.28
CA ARG A 145 -9.34 18.70 7.34
C ARG A 145 -10.71 19.29 7.66
N ARG A 146 -10.77 20.33 8.49
CA ARG A 146 -11.99 21.06 8.82
C ARG A 146 -12.55 21.79 7.60
N LYS A 147 -11.68 22.48 6.83
CA LYS A 147 -12.07 23.12 5.56
C LYS A 147 -12.59 22.11 4.54
N ALA A 148 -12.03 20.90 4.52
CA ALA A 148 -12.50 19.81 3.67
C ALA A 148 -13.79 19.12 4.19
N GLY A 149 -14.32 19.53 5.34
CA GLY A 149 -15.50 18.91 5.95
C GLY A 149 -15.27 17.49 6.48
N GLN A 150 -14.01 17.09 6.73
CA GLN A 150 -13.64 15.74 7.16
C GLN A 150 -13.60 15.60 8.69
N VAL A 151 -13.53 16.72 9.41
CA VAL A 151 -13.58 16.79 10.88
C VAL A 151 -14.50 17.93 11.32
N ARG A 152 -15.04 17.80 12.53
CA ARG A 152 -15.78 18.88 13.23
C ARG A 152 -15.45 18.89 14.71
N GLU A 153 -15.78 19.96 15.41
CA GLU A 153 -15.62 20.00 16.87
C GLU A 153 -16.45 18.89 17.51
N SER A 154 -15.84 18.15 18.43
CA SER A 154 -16.48 17.07 19.15
C SER A 154 -16.95 17.53 20.53
N LYS A 155 -17.86 16.74 21.11
CA LYS A 155 -18.29 16.88 22.50
C LYS A 155 -17.77 15.67 23.30
N PRO A 156 -17.42 15.84 24.58
CA PRO A 156 -17.08 14.72 25.46
C PRO A 156 -18.16 13.61 25.42
N PRO A 157 -17.82 12.33 25.69
CA PRO A 157 -16.78 11.95 26.65
C PRO A 157 -15.51 11.34 26.06
N HIS A 158 -15.41 11.04 24.77
CA HIS A 158 -14.24 10.34 24.20
C HIS A 158 -13.09 11.31 23.89
N SER A 159 -11.86 10.81 23.98
CA SER A 159 -10.68 11.60 23.59
C SER A 159 -9.45 10.70 23.43
N ALA A 160 -8.82 10.75 22.25
CA ALA A 160 -7.50 10.18 21.98
C ALA A 160 -6.49 11.29 21.65
N PRO A 161 -5.28 11.27 22.21
CA PRO A 161 -4.32 12.33 21.97
C PRO A 161 -3.70 12.20 20.58
N THR A 162 -3.45 13.35 19.97
CA THR A 162 -2.78 13.45 18.67
C THR A 162 -1.33 13.88 18.85
N PHE A 163 -0.43 13.25 18.11
CA PHE A 163 0.97 13.62 18.01
C PHE A 163 1.45 13.49 16.56
N CYS A 164 2.70 13.85 16.28
CA CYS A 164 3.25 13.67 14.95
C CYS A 164 4.71 13.20 14.97
N VAL A 165 5.09 12.49 13.91
CA VAL A 165 6.44 11.97 13.70
C VAL A 165 6.99 12.47 12.37
N LYS A 166 8.31 12.70 12.29
CA LYS A 166 8.94 13.13 11.03
C LYS A 166 8.93 11.99 10.02
N LYS A 167 8.53 12.27 8.77
CA LYS A 167 8.68 11.32 7.66
C LYS A 167 10.14 11.34 7.17
N ALA A 168 10.60 10.22 6.60
CA ALA A 168 11.93 10.11 6.01
C ALA A 168 12.15 11.10 4.84
N GLN A 169 11.09 11.42 4.10
CA GLN A 169 11.09 12.38 2.98
C GLN A 169 10.83 13.84 3.44
N GLY A 170 10.85 14.10 4.74
CA GLY A 170 10.48 15.40 5.30
C GLY A 170 8.97 15.56 5.54
N GLY A 171 8.62 16.59 6.32
CA GLY A 171 7.25 16.83 6.78
C GLY A 171 6.82 15.93 7.95
N TRP A 172 5.56 16.08 8.35
CA TRP A 172 4.98 15.45 9.52
C TRP A 172 3.97 14.36 9.13
N ARG A 173 3.98 13.24 9.87
CA ARG A 173 2.91 12.24 9.87
C ARG A 173 2.13 12.42 11.17
N ILE A 174 0.87 12.81 11.05
CA ILE A 174 -0.05 12.94 12.18
C ILE A 174 -0.51 11.54 12.61
N VAL A 175 -0.54 11.29 13.91
CA VAL A 175 -0.88 10.00 14.52
C VAL A 175 -1.83 10.23 15.68
N HIS A 176 -2.91 9.45 15.71
CA HIS A 176 -3.89 9.44 16.79
C HIS A 176 -3.66 8.21 17.67
N ALA A 177 -3.46 8.41 18.97
CA ALA A 177 -3.19 7.31 19.88
C ALA A 177 -4.49 6.63 20.36
N TYR A 178 -5.17 5.93 19.45
CA TYR A 178 -6.41 5.20 19.72
C TYR A 178 -6.23 3.92 20.57
N ASN A 179 -5.12 3.74 21.29
CA ASN A 179 -4.81 2.50 22.03
C ASN A 179 -6.00 2.02 22.90
N LYS A 180 -6.53 2.89 23.77
CA LYS A 180 -7.69 2.55 24.63
C LYS A 180 -8.96 2.24 23.85
N LEU A 181 -9.20 2.93 22.74
CA LEU A 181 -10.35 2.69 21.89
C LEU A 181 -10.21 1.34 21.17
N ASN A 182 -9.02 1.06 20.65
CA ASN A 182 -8.68 -0.18 19.97
C ASN A 182 -8.76 -1.38 20.93
N ASP A 183 -8.28 -1.25 22.16
CA ASP A 183 -8.39 -2.29 23.20
C ASP A 183 -9.86 -2.62 23.50
N ALA A 184 -10.72 -1.60 23.52
CA ALA A 184 -12.15 -1.73 23.74
C ALA A 184 -12.96 -2.11 22.48
N THR A 185 -12.32 -2.17 21.29
CA THR A 185 -13.00 -2.48 20.03
C THR A 185 -12.92 -3.98 19.75
N VAL A 186 -14.06 -4.59 19.42
CA VAL A 186 -14.16 -5.98 18.98
C VAL A 186 -13.39 -6.13 17.65
N PRO A 187 -12.40 -7.04 17.55
CA PRO A 187 -11.68 -7.26 16.30
C PRO A 187 -12.62 -7.71 15.18
N ALA A 188 -12.53 -7.06 14.02
CA ALA A 188 -13.24 -7.52 12.83
C ALA A 188 -12.63 -8.84 12.33
N GLN A 189 -13.49 -9.84 12.11
CA GLN A 189 -13.11 -11.07 11.42
C GLN A 189 -13.45 -10.91 9.95
N THR A 190 -12.52 -10.33 9.17
CA THR A 190 -12.63 -10.30 7.71
C THR A 190 -11.80 -11.42 7.11
N PRO A 191 -12.35 -12.27 6.23
CA PRO A 191 -11.56 -13.26 5.51
C PRO A 191 -10.55 -12.53 4.62
N ILE A 192 -9.27 -12.61 4.98
CA ILE A 192 -8.17 -12.04 4.20
C ILE A 192 -7.70 -13.13 3.23
N PRO A 193 -7.70 -12.88 1.91
CA PRO A 193 -7.16 -13.83 0.95
C PRO A 193 -5.71 -14.14 1.30
N ARG A 194 -5.29 -15.41 1.21
CA ARG A 194 -3.87 -15.73 1.42
C ARG A 194 -3.06 -15.08 0.32
N LYS A 195 -1.89 -14.54 0.67
CA LYS A 195 -0.95 -13.94 -0.29
C LYS A 195 -0.69 -14.84 -1.51
N ASP A 196 -0.54 -16.16 -1.30
CA ASP A 196 -0.21 -17.10 -2.37
C ASP A 196 -1.35 -17.18 -3.39
N VAL A 197 -2.62 -17.09 -2.95
CA VAL A 197 -3.78 -17.10 -3.85
C VAL A 197 -3.79 -15.87 -4.78
N ILE A 198 -3.36 -14.72 -4.26
CA ILE A 198 -3.27 -13.49 -5.06
C ILE A 198 -2.08 -13.55 -6.02
N ILE A 199 -0.96 -14.12 -5.59
CA ILE A 199 0.20 -14.30 -6.46
C ILE A 199 -0.10 -15.31 -7.56
N ASP A 200 -0.75 -16.42 -7.22
CA ASP A 200 -1.15 -17.46 -8.17
C ASP A 200 -2.16 -16.94 -9.20
N SER A 201 -3.07 -16.03 -8.83
CA SER A 201 -4.01 -15.44 -9.79
C SER A 201 -3.32 -14.56 -10.84
N MET A 202 -2.12 -14.07 -10.52
CA MET A 202 -1.29 -13.27 -11.43
C MET A 202 -0.39 -14.14 -12.32
N ALA A 203 -0.35 -15.45 -12.10
CA ALA A 203 0.48 -16.36 -12.88
C ALA A 203 0.19 -16.22 -14.38
N LEU A 204 1.25 -16.34 -15.20
CA LEU A 204 1.21 -16.18 -16.66
C LEU A 204 0.90 -14.75 -17.16
N SER A 205 0.79 -13.78 -16.25
CA SER A 205 0.77 -12.36 -16.62
C SER A 205 2.20 -11.90 -16.92
N THR A 206 2.34 -11.01 -17.88
CA THR A 206 3.64 -10.54 -18.40
C THR A 206 3.85 -9.05 -18.15
N ILE A 207 2.77 -8.34 -17.85
CA ILE A 207 2.81 -6.91 -17.55
C ILE A 207 1.92 -6.58 -16.36
N PHE A 208 2.46 -5.71 -15.50
CA PHE A 208 1.88 -5.41 -14.22
C PHE A 208 1.78 -3.91 -13.97
N SER A 209 0.84 -3.51 -13.12
CA SER A 209 0.74 -2.17 -12.56
C SER A 209 0.30 -2.28 -11.12
N ALA A 210 0.75 -1.35 -10.29
CA ALA A 210 0.40 -1.28 -8.89
C ALA A 210 -0.10 0.13 -8.59
N LEU A 211 -1.27 0.26 -7.97
CA LEU A 211 -1.81 1.55 -7.55
C LEU A 211 -1.80 1.65 -6.03
N ASP A 212 -1.38 2.81 -5.55
CA ASP A 212 -1.45 3.23 -4.15
C ASP A 212 -2.58 4.27 -4.06
N LEU A 213 -3.60 4.03 -3.22
CA LEU A 213 -4.66 5.01 -3.00
C LEU A 213 -4.13 6.19 -2.17
N ARG A 214 -4.35 7.40 -2.68
CA ARG A 214 -3.95 8.62 -1.98
C ARG A 214 -4.82 8.79 -0.75
N ASP A 215 -4.24 8.88 0.44
CA ASP A 215 -5.00 9.13 1.67
C ASP A 215 -6.19 8.15 1.83
N GLY A 216 -6.02 6.89 1.39
CA GLY A 216 -7.12 5.94 1.14
C GLY A 216 -8.12 5.80 2.28
N PHE A 217 -7.66 5.74 3.53
CA PHE A 217 -8.54 5.65 4.69
C PHE A 217 -9.52 6.84 4.78
N TYR A 218 -9.06 8.06 4.52
CA TYR A 218 -9.88 9.27 4.56
C TYR A 218 -10.91 9.35 3.43
N GLN A 219 -10.90 8.42 2.46
CA GLN A 219 -11.90 8.33 1.39
C GLN A 219 -13.14 7.50 1.78
N ILE A 220 -13.16 6.92 2.99
CA ILE A 220 -14.26 6.11 3.52
C ILE A 220 -14.93 6.86 4.67
N LEU A 221 -16.25 6.87 4.70
CA LEU A 221 -17.02 7.55 5.75
C LEU A 221 -17.03 6.77 7.06
N MET A 222 -17.07 7.49 8.18
CA MET A 222 -17.45 6.92 9.47
C MET A 222 -18.96 6.66 9.50
N ARG A 223 -19.36 5.61 10.22
CA ARG A 223 -20.77 5.40 10.57
C ARG A 223 -21.22 6.50 11.53
N GLU A 224 -22.36 7.14 11.28
CA GLU A 224 -22.79 8.35 12.00
C GLU A 224 -22.80 8.18 13.53
N CYS A 225 -23.29 7.04 14.04
CA CYS A 225 -23.35 6.78 15.47
C CYS A 225 -21.98 6.55 16.13
N ASP A 226 -20.95 6.23 15.34
CA ASP A 226 -19.61 5.91 15.83
C ASP A 226 -18.65 7.09 15.71
N ILE A 227 -19.04 8.18 15.03
CA ILE A 227 -18.25 9.41 14.88
C ILE A 227 -17.73 9.92 16.24
N PRO A 228 -18.53 10.03 17.32
CA PRO A 228 -18.04 10.53 18.60
C PRO A 228 -16.92 9.68 19.22
N LEU A 229 -16.81 8.39 18.85
CA LEU A 229 -15.76 7.51 19.34
C LEU A 229 -14.37 7.89 18.78
N THR A 230 -14.34 8.57 17.64
CA THR A 230 -13.12 9.04 16.97
C THR A 230 -12.62 10.38 17.51
N ALA A 231 -13.19 10.87 18.61
CA ALA A 231 -12.78 12.13 19.20
C ALA A 231 -11.29 12.14 19.54
N VAL A 232 -10.58 13.16 19.06
CA VAL A 232 -9.14 13.37 19.23
C VAL A 232 -8.86 14.75 19.78
N SER A 233 -7.98 14.83 20.77
CA SER A 233 -7.50 16.10 21.32
C SER A 233 -6.24 16.56 20.59
N THR A 234 -6.10 17.88 20.42
CA THR A 234 -4.87 18.52 19.96
C THR A 234 -4.12 19.15 21.14
N PRO A 235 -2.79 19.35 21.05
CA PRO A 235 -2.02 20.08 22.06
C PRO A 235 -2.47 21.53 22.28
N SER A 236 -3.13 22.13 21.29
CA SER A 236 -3.74 23.47 21.35
C SER A 236 -5.03 23.53 22.17
N GLY A 237 -5.52 22.39 22.67
CA GLY A 237 -6.70 22.30 23.52
C GLY A 237 -8.02 22.12 22.77
N MET A 238 -7.96 21.87 21.45
CA MET A 238 -9.15 21.57 20.65
C MET A 238 -9.50 20.08 20.72
N LEU A 239 -10.79 19.77 20.59
CA LEU A 239 -11.30 18.41 20.49
C LEU A 239 -12.06 18.26 19.17
N TRP A 240 -11.58 17.37 18.30
CA TRP A 240 -12.15 17.12 16.98
C TRP A 240 -12.69 15.70 16.88
N GLU A 241 -13.72 15.46 16.09
CA GLU A 241 -14.17 14.13 15.68
C GLU A 241 -14.11 13.99 14.17
N TRP A 242 -13.89 12.75 13.70
CA TRP A 242 -13.71 12.42 12.31
C TRP A 242 -15.01 11.97 11.65
N LEU A 243 -15.35 12.57 10.52
CA LEU A 243 -16.48 12.19 9.65
C LEU A 243 -16.07 11.15 8.59
N VAL A 244 -14.76 11.02 8.38
CA VAL A 244 -14.11 10.01 7.51
C VAL A 244 -13.26 9.10 8.37
N MET A 245 -12.93 7.90 7.90
CA MET A 245 -12.18 6.91 8.67
C MET A 245 -10.73 7.39 8.93
N PRO A 246 -10.36 7.73 10.19
CA PRO A 246 -9.00 8.14 10.49
C PRO A 246 -8.04 6.95 10.55
N GLN A 247 -6.76 7.23 10.35
CA GLN A 247 -5.70 6.25 10.58
C GLN A 247 -5.60 5.88 12.06
N GLY A 248 -5.19 4.63 12.32
CA GLY A 248 -4.92 4.13 13.68
C GLY A 248 -6.09 3.42 14.36
N LEU A 249 -7.28 3.37 13.75
CA LEU A 249 -8.38 2.54 14.25
C LEU A 249 -8.09 1.05 14.00
N LYS A 250 -8.42 0.20 14.97
CA LYS A 250 -8.15 -1.26 14.96
C LYS A 250 -8.62 -1.97 13.69
N ASN A 251 -9.83 -1.65 13.23
CA ASN A 251 -10.47 -2.33 12.11
C ASN A 251 -10.40 -1.53 10.80
N ALA A 252 -9.66 -0.41 10.74
CA ALA A 252 -9.63 0.45 9.55
C ALA A 252 -9.20 -0.29 8.29
N LEU A 253 -8.16 -1.12 8.40
CA LEU A 253 -7.62 -1.90 7.29
C LEU A 253 -8.62 -2.95 6.78
N ALA A 254 -9.35 -3.58 7.69
CA ALA A 254 -10.38 -4.57 7.38
C ALA A 254 -11.56 -3.92 6.62
N THR A 255 -12.03 -2.77 7.09
CA THR A 255 -13.07 -1.98 6.42
C THR A 255 -12.61 -1.48 5.07
N PHE A 256 -11.37 -0.99 4.97
CA PHE A 256 -10.79 -0.53 3.71
C PHE A 256 -10.79 -1.65 2.66
N ASN A 257 -10.26 -2.82 3.03
CA ASN A 257 -10.24 -3.98 2.15
C ASN A 257 -11.65 -4.44 1.74
N ARG A 258 -12.60 -4.44 2.67
CA ARG A 258 -14.02 -4.74 2.40
C ARG A 258 -14.60 -3.76 1.38
N CYS A 259 -14.34 -2.47 1.56
CA CYS A 259 -14.80 -1.41 0.66
C CYS A 259 -14.22 -1.60 -0.74
N VAL A 260 -12.90 -1.67 -0.86
CA VAL A 260 -12.21 -1.83 -2.15
C VAL A 260 -12.65 -3.11 -2.87
N THR A 261 -12.68 -4.24 -2.16
CA THR A 261 -13.10 -5.53 -2.73
C THR A 261 -14.55 -5.48 -3.23
N HIS A 262 -15.44 -4.82 -2.50
CA HIS A 262 -16.83 -4.66 -2.91
C HIS A 262 -16.95 -3.79 -4.17
N LEU A 263 -16.29 -2.64 -4.18
CA LEU A 263 -16.36 -1.67 -5.28
C LEU A 263 -15.70 -2.17 -6.57
N LEU A 264 -14.64 -2.97 -6.45
CA LEU A 264 -13.86 -3.47 -7.58
C LEU A 264 -14.16 -4.94 -7.91
N CYS A 265 -15.24 -5.50 -7.35
CA CYS A 265 -15.56 -6.92 -7.51
C CYS A 265 -15.67 -7.36 -8.99
N SER A 266 -16.13 -6.49 -9.88
CA SER A 266 -16.28 -6.79 -11.31
C SER A 266 -14.97 -6.83 -12.10
N VAL A 267 -13.87 -6.36 -11.51
CA VAL A 267 -12.53 -6.34 -12.14
C VAL A 267 -11.52 -7.21 -11.40
N ARG A 268 -11.94 -7.92 -10.35
CA ARG A 268 -11.06 -8.70 -9.46
C ARG A 268 -10.19 -9.73 -10.18
N ASP A 269 -10.64 -10.23 -11.33
CA ASP A 269 -9.97 -11.31 -12.06
C ASP A 269 -8.65 -10.85 -12.71
N PHE A 270 -8.55 -9.56 -13.04
CA PHE A 270 -7.32 -8.93 -13.58
C PHE A 270 -6.78 -7.82 -12.67
N ALA A 271 -7.56 -7.41 -11.67
CA ALA A 271 -7.19 -6.37 -10.73
C ALA A 271 -7.47 -6.78 -9.26
N PRO A 272 -6.76 -7.79 -8.74
CA PRO A 272 -6.91 -8.18 -7.34
C PRO A 272 -6.43 -7.05 -6.41
N SER A 273 -7.20 -6.80 -5.37
CA SER A 273 -6.84 -5.88 -4.29
C SER A 273 -6.42 -6.66 -3.05
N TYR A 274 -5.37 -6.19 -2.38
CA TYR A 274 -5.00 -6.67 -1.05
C TYR A 274 -4.69 -5.48 -0.16
N PHE A 275 -5.59 -5.20 0.78
CA PHE A 275 -5.51 -4.01 1.63
C PHE A 275 -5.32 -2.75 0.80
N ASP A 276 -4.20 -2.05 0.96
CA ASP A 276 -3.87 -0.78 0.30
C ASP A 276 -3.28 -0.96 -1.11
N ASP A 277 -2.87 -2.19 -1.47
CA ASP A 277 -2.26 -2.50 -2.76
C ASP A 277 -3.35 -2.93 -3.78
N MET A 278 -3.57 -2.12 -4.81
CA MET A 278 -4.34 -2.55 -5.99
C MET A 278 -3.38 -2.95 -7.10
N ILE A 279 -3.47 -4.19 -7.55
CA ILE A 279 -2.61 -4.68 -8.62
C ILE A 279 -3.44 -4.80 -9.88
N ILE A 280 -2.84 -4.56 -11.04
CA ILE A 280 -3.41 -4.85 -12.35
C ILE A 280 -2.40 -5.72 -13.08
N HIS A 281 -2.84 -6.88 -13.55
CA HIS A 281 -2.00 -7.79 -14.31
C HIS A 281 -2.66 -8.12 -15.64
N SER A 282 -1.85 -8.22 -16.69
CA SER A 282 -2.32 -8.57 -18.02
C SER A 282 -1.35 -9.50 -18.73
N ARG A 283 -1.89 -10.18 -19.73
CA ARG A 283 -1.17 -10.98 -20.72
C ARG A 283 -1.82 -10.79 -22.07
N ALA A 284 -1.13 -11.17 -23.14
CA ALA A 284 -1.73 -11.21 -24.48
C ALA A 284 -2.87 -12.25 -24.54
N VAL A 285 -4.04 -11.84 -25.00
CA VAL A 285 -5.24 -12.69 -25.17
C VAL A 285 -6.03 -12.20 -26.38
N ASP A 286 -6.69 -13.11 -27.10
CA ASP A 286 -7.59 -12.80 -28.23
C ASP A 286 -6.96 -11.92 -29.33
N GLY A 287 -5.68 -12.15 -29.64
CA GLY A 287 -4.93 -11.40 -30.65
C GLY A 287 -4.53 -9.98 -30.23
N LYS A 288 -4.85 -9.56 -29.01
CA LYS A 288 -4.37 -8.30 -28.42
C LYS A 288 -3.02 -8.51 -27.74
N SER A 289 -2.13 -7.53 -27.92
CA SER A 289 -0.87 -7.48 -27.18
C SER A 289 -1.11 -7.27 -25.68
N GLU A 290 -0.13 -7.64 -24.86
CA GLU A 290 -0.14 -7.41 -23.41
C GLU A 290 -0.32 -5.92 -23.05
N VAL A 291 0.26 -5.01 -23.84
CA VAL A 291 0.15 -3.55 -23.66
C VAL A 291 -1.28 -3.09 -23.96
N GLU A 292 -1.94 -3.61 -25.00
CA GLU A 292 -3.33 -3.29 -25.30
C GLU A 292 -4.27 -3.79 -24.22
N MET A 293 -4.05 -5.03 -23.74
CA MET A 293 -4.82 -5.60 -22.63
C MET A 293 -4.65 -4.78 -21.35
N GLN A 294 -3.42 -4.38 -21.01
CA GLN A 294 -3.16 -3.55 -19.84
C GLN A 294 -3.83 -2.18 -19.93
N LYS A 295 -3.85 -1.55 -21.12
CA LYS A 295 -4.60 -0.30 -21.36
C LYS A 295 -6.09 -0.48 -21.14
N GLU A 296 -6.67 -1.57 -21.64
CA GLU A 296 -8.09 -1.87 -21.46
C GLU A 296 -8.44 -2.10 -19.98
N ASN A 297 -7.62 -2.87 -19.28
CA ASN A 297 -7.79 -3.16 -17.86
C ASN A 297 -7.66 -1.90 -17.00
N LEU A 298 -6.68 -1.03 -17.29
CA LEU A 298 -6.54 0.28 -16.64
C LEU A 298 -7.78 1.14 -16.87
N ARG A 299 -8.34 1.22 -18.09
CA ARG A 299 -9.57 1.98 -18.35
C ARG A 299 -10.76 1.45 -17.54
N LYS A 300 -10.96 0.13 -17.51
CA LYS A 300 -12.05 -0.49 -16.74
C LYS A 300 -11.93 -0.20 -15.24
N LEU A 301 -10.73 -0.34 -14.69
CA LEU A 301 -10.47 -0.05 -13.29
C LEU A 301 -10.64 1.44 -12.97
N PHE A 302 -10.05 2.33 -13.77
CA PHE A 302 -10.17 3.76 -13.53
C PHE A 302 -11.59 4.30 -13.74
N ALA A 303 -12.38 3.69 -14.63
CA ALA A 303 -13.79 4.03 -14.75
C ALA A 303 -14.57 3.71 -13.46
N LEU A 304 -14.27 2.58 -12.80
CA LEU A 304 -14.85 2.26 -11.49
C LEU A 304 -14.34 3.22 -10.40
N MET A 305 -13.05 3.51 -10.38
CA MET A 305 -12.48 4.46 -9.43
C MET A 305 -13.11 5.85 -9.58
N ARG A 306 -13.24 6.35 -10.81
CA ARG A 306 -13.96 7.60 -11.13
C ARG A 306 -15.40 7.56 -10.63
N LYS A 307 -16.14 6.50 -10.95
CA LYS A 307 -17.54 6.33 -10.52
C LYS A 307 -17.70 6.39 -8.99
N HIS A 308 -16.74 5.83 -8.26
CA HIS A 308 -16.78 5.74 -6.80
C HIS A 308 -15.97 6.85 -6.10
N LYS A 309 -15.44 7.82 -6.85
CA LYS A 309 -14.53 8.86 -6.33
C LYS A 309 -13.40 8.27 -5.48
N LEU A 310 -12.73 7.26 -6.01
CA LEU A 310 -11.49 6.72 -5.47
C LEU A 310 -10.30 7.35 -6.17
N TYR A 311 -9.35 7.86 -5.39
CA TYR A 311 -8.20 8.60 -5.92
C TYR A 311 -6.88 7.88 -5.62
N ALA A 312 -6.05 7.72 -6.65
CA ALA A 312 -4.73 7.13 -6.54
C ALA A 312 -3.62 8.19 -6.51
N ASN A 313 -2.52 7.86 -5.85
CA ASN A 313 -1.33 8.69 -5.76
C ASN A 313 -0.39 8.37 -6.92
N LEU A 314 -0.43 9.18 -7.98
CA LEU A 314 0.39 8.98 -9.18
C LEU A 314 1.86 8.67 -8.86
N LYS A 315 2.45 9.42 -7.91
CA LYS A 315 3.87 9.28 -7.53
C LYS A 315 4.23 7.93 -6.92
N LYS A 316 3.24 7.18 -6.45
CA LYS A 316 3.41 5.86 -5.82
C LYS A 316 2.83 4.73 -6.67
N CYS A 317 2.36 5.03 -7.88
CA CYS A 317 1.77 4.04 -8.76
C CYS A 317 2.81 3.52 -9.76
N ILE A 318 2.86 2.22 -9.99
CA ILE A 318 3.69 1.62 -11.04
C ILE A 318 2.80 1.31 -12.24
N PHE A 319 3.21 1.69 -13.45
CA PHE A 319 2.46 1.45 -14.68
C PHE A 319 3.29 0.63 -15.68
N GLY A 320 2.72 -0.50 -16.10
CA GLY A 320 3.23 -1.39 -17.13
C GLY A 320 4.66 -1.88 -16.96
N ALA A 321 4.99 -2.40 -15.77
CA ALA A 321 6.28 -3.00 -15.50
C ALA A 321 6.25 -4.52 -15.77
N SER A 322 7.38 -5.10 -16.15
CA SER A 322 7.56 -6.56 -16.21
C SER A 322 7.53 -7.17 -14.81
N GLU A 323 7.99 -6.44 -13.80
CA GLU A 323 7.98 -6.90 -12.42
C GLU A 323 7.50 -5.81 -11.46
N ILE A 324 6.74 -6.22 -10.43
CA ILE A 324 6.27 -5.35 -9.36
C ILE A 324 6.46 -5.96 -7.97
N PRO A 325 6.76 -5.13 -6.96
CA PRO A 325 6.80 -5.56 -5.58
C PRO A 325 5.38 -5.74 -5.02
N VAL A 326 5.00 -6.97 -4.71
CA VAL A 326 3.68 -7.37 -4.20
C VAL A 326 3.85 -8.17 -2.91
N LEU A 327 3.27 -7.70 -1.81
CA LEU A 327 3.20 -8.43 -0.53
C LEU A 327 4.54 -8.97 0.00
N GLY A 328 5.62 -8.22 -0.22
CA GLY A 328 6.98 -8.60 0.18
C GLY A 328 7.66 -9.60 -0.77
N CYS A 329 7.10 -9.83 -1.96
CA CYS A 329 7.70 -10.61 -3.04
C CYS A 329 7.85 -9.72 -4.28
N LEU A 330 8.79 -10.07 -5.15
CA LEU A 330 8.86 -9.51 -6.51
C LEU A 330 8.11 -10.48 -7.42
N VAL A 331 7.14 -9.96 -8.18
CA VAL A 331 6.29 -10.74 -9.07
C VAL A 331 6.52 -10.26 -10.49
N GLY A 332 6.92 -11.16 -11.39
CA GLY A 332 7.34 -10.88 -12.76
C GLY A 332 7.58 -12.16 -13.56
#